data_AF-A0AB39QWT8-F1
#
_entry.id   AF-A0AB39QWT8-F1
#
_cell.length_a   1.000
_cell.length_b   1.000
_cell.length_c   1.000
_cell.angle_alpha   90.00
_cell.angle_beta   90.00
_cell.angle_gamma   90.00
#
_symmetry.space_group_name_H-M   'P 1'
#
loop_
_entity.id
_entity.type
_entity.pdbx_description
1 polymer ?
#
loop_
_entity_poly.entity_id
_entity_poly.type
_entity_poly.pdbx_seq_one_letter_code
_entity_poly.pdbx_strand_id
1 'polypeptide(L)'
;MRVGVIGTGFMGAVHTRSALVAGGEVVGVVGSTPGKGRRAAAEFGAGRGFDSVEDLLRHGVDVLHVCTPNATHAGFCRAALAAGVPVVCEKPLATDPATARELTSLAAERGLVTAVPFVYRYYASVREARDRIRRPGHRPPWLIHGSYLQDWLADAEATNWRVDPADGGATRAFGDIGVHWCDLAEFVTGQRITRVNASFARAVAARPAADGTPRPVETEDGAVVLLETDTGAIGSVVVSQVSAGYKNALSFSFDGPDASYAFRQETPESLWIGGRDSNEVLLRDPNRSGAPTGRAARLPSGHPQGYYEAFADFVADAYAAIGGEQVTGMPSFADGLRAAEIAQAVVDSARGGGWVDVPAAG
;
A
#
# COMPACT_ATOMS: atom_id res chain seq x y z
N MET A 1 6.06 6.24 22.37
CA MET A 1 6.52 5.43 21.24
C MET A 1 7.81 6.02 20.70
N ARG A 2 8.96 5.38 20.95
CA ARG A 2 10.28 5.73 20.42
C ARG A 2 10.42 5.10 19.04
N VAL A 3 10.61 5.91 18.01
CA VAL A 3 10.52 5.50 16.61
C VAL A 3 11.90 5.59 15.97
N GLY A 4 12.34 4.48 15.37
CA GLY A 4 13.48 4.46 14.47
C GLY A 4 13.01 4.52 13.02
N VAL A 5 13.67 5.32 12.17
CA VAL A 5 13.34 5.41 10.73
C VAL A 5 14.57 5.04 9.90
N ILE A 6 14.41 4.14 8.94
CA ILE A 6 15.44 3.82 7.94
C ILE A 6 14.95 4.30 6.58
N GLY A 7 15.77 5.12 5.93
CA GLY A 7 15.43 5.75 4.66
C GLY A 7 15.21 7.24 4.82
N THR A 8 15.85 8.00 3.94
CA THR A 8 15.94 9.48 4.02
C THR A 8 15.25 10.16 2.84
N GLY A 9 14.51 9.40 2.03
CA GLY A 9 13.79 9.91 0.87
C GLY A 9 12.38 10.40 1.23
N PHE A 10 11.55 10.55 0.21
CA PHE A 10 10.17 10.98 0.33
C PHE A 10 9.38 10.19 1.39
N MET A 11 9.41 8.84 1.33
CA MET A 11 8.69 8.03 2.32
C MET A 11 9.25 8.15 3.73
N GLY A 12 10.58 8.30 3.89
CA GLY A 12 11.18 8.56 5.21
C GLY A 12 10.63 9.84 5.85
N ALA A 13 10.42 10.90 5.06
CA ALA A 13 9.81 12.13 5.52
C ALA A 13 8.32 11.96 5.86
N VAL A 14 7.55 11.25 5.01
CA VAL A 14 6.12 10.95 5.24
C VAL A 14 5.93 10.14 6.53
N HIS A 15 6.73 9.10 6.74
CA HIS A 15 6.70 8.26 7.94
C HIS A 15 7.10 9.05 9.18
N THR A 16 8.15 9.88 9.10
CA THR A 16 8.56 10.72 10.24
C THR A 16 7.45 11.69 10.63
N ARG A 17 6.88 12.43 9.67
CA ARG A 17 5.76 13.34 9.94
C ARG A 17 4.59 12.58 10.58
N SER A 18 4.25 11.42 10.04
CA SER A 18 3.11 10.62 10.51
C SER A 18 3.36 10.04 11.92
N ALA A 19 4.59 9.63 12.21
CA ALA A 19 5.03 9.22 13.54
C ALA A 19 4.85 10.35 14.57
N LEU A 20 5.30 11.56 14.24
CA LEU A 20 5.15 12.74 15.10
C LEU A 20 3.67 13.09 15.33
N VAL A 21 2.84 13.09 14.28
CA VAL A 21 1.39 13.35 14.39
C VAL A 21 0.68 12.27 15.21
N ALA A 22 1.16 11.03 15.16
CA ALA A 22 0.66 9.93 16.00
C ALA A 22 1.15 9.98 17.46
N GLY A 23 1.91 11.02 17.86
CA GLY A 23 2.45 11.17 19.22
C GLY A 23 3.72 10.35 19.49
N GLY A 24 4.38 9.84 18.44
CA GLY A 24 5.68 9.20 18.54
C GLY A 24 6.84 10.20 18.62
N GLU A 25 7.95 9.75 19.18
CA GLU A 25 9.22 10.46 19.23
C GLU A 25 10.19 9.79 18.27
N VAL A 26 10.60 10.48 17.20
CA VAL A 26 11.59 9.92 16.25
C VAL A 26 12.99 10.08 16.83
N VAL A 27 13.49 9.03 17.50
CA VAL A 27 14.76 9.06 18.22
C VAL A 27 15.97 8.92 17.30
N GLY A 28 15.79 8.35 16.10
CA GLY A 28 16.90 8.05 15.21
C GLY A 28 16.53 7.82 13.76
N VAL A 29 17.42 8.28 12.87
CA VAL A 29 17.32 8.05 11.42
C VAL A 29 18.58 7.37 10.90
N VAL A 30 18.42 6.34 10.06
CA VAL A 30 19.50 5.68 9.33
C VAL A 30 19.33 5.96 7.84
N GLY A 31 20.39 6.45 7.20
CA GLY A 31 20.46 6.64 5.76
C GLY A 31 21.41 5.65 5.09
N SER A 32 21.46 5.65 3.75
CA SER A 32 22.40 4.79 3.01
C SER A 32 23.88 5.12 3.28
N THR A 33 24.14 6.28 3.87
CA THR A 33 25.44 6.65 4.44
C THR A 33 25.23 7.39 5.76
N PRO A 34 26.20 7.35 6.69
CA PRO A 34 26.19 8.12 7.92
C PRO A 34 25.86 9.62 7.73
N GLY A 35 26.45 10.23 6.70
CA GLY A 35 26.21 11.64 6.38
C GLY A 35 24.76 11.92 5.98
N LYS A 36 24.15 11.05 5.16
CA LYS A 36 22.73 11.18 4.79
C LYS A 36 21.82 11.01 6.00
N GLY A 37 22.10 10.05 6.88
CA GLY A 37 21.34 9.84 8.12
C GLY A 37 21.36 11.07 9.03
N ARG A 38 22.54 11.67 9.26
CA ARG A 38 22.67 12.90 10.06
C ARG A 38 21.93 14.10 9.45
N ARG A 39 22.05 14.30 8.13
CA ARG A 39 21.34 15.37 7.42
C ARG A 39 19.82 15.19 7.53
N ALA A 40 19.33 13.98 7.27
CA ALA A 40 17.91 13.67 7.34
C ALA A 40 17.35 13.82 8.75
N ALA A 41 18.10 13.41 9.78
CA ALA A 41 17.66 13.61 11.16
C ALA A 41 17.40 15.09 11.48
N ALA A 42 18.28 15.98 11.03
CA ALA A 42 18.08 17.42 11.19
C ALA A 42 16.86 17.95 10.40
N GLU A 43 16.69 17.50 9.15
CA GLU A 43 15.55 17.90 8.30
C GLU A 43 14.20 17.39 8.82
N PHE A 44 14.20 16.19 9.39
CA PHE A 44 13.00 15.51 9.86
C PHE A 44 12.62 15.89 11.29
N GLY A 45 13.48 16.64 12.01
CA GLY A 45 13.29 16.93 13.42
C GLY A 45 13.44 15.70 14.33
N ALA A 46 14.26 14.73 13.90
CA ALA A 46 14.57 13.54 14.67
C ALA A 46 15.75 13.77 15.63
N GLY A 47 15.89 12.90 16.64
CA GLY A 47 16.94 13.02 17.66
C GLY A 47 18.36 13.03 17.09
N ARG A 48 18.74 12.02 16.29
CA ARG A 48 20.05 11.97 15.62
C ARG A 48 20.10 11.04 14.42
N GLY A 49 21.14 11.19 13.61
CA GLY A 49 21.55 10.18 12.64
C GLY A 49 22.33 9.04 13.31
N PHE A 50 22.03 7.80 12.92
CA PHE A 50 22.81 6.61 13.26
C PHE A 50 23.56 6.09 12.02
N ASP A 51 24.70 5.45 12.26
CA ASP A 51 25.56 4.96 11.18
C ASP A 51 25.07 3.62 10.61
N SER A 52 24.32 2.84 11.40
CA SER A 52 23.74 1.55 11.02
C SER A 52 22.40 1.30 11.72
N VAL A 53 21.64 0.30 11.22
CA VAL A 53 20.40 -0.16 11.86
C VAL A 53 20.69 -0.82 13.20
N GLU A 54 21.80 -1.55 13.31
CA GLU A 54 22.21 -2.23 14.54
C GLU A 54 22.48 -1.23 15.65
N ASP A 55 23.10 -0.09 15.35
CA ASP A 55 23.36 0.98 16.30
C ASP A 55 22.06 1.63 16.78
N LEU A 56 21.11 1.84 15.88
CA LEU A 56 19.78 2.37 16.19
C LEU A 56 18.98 1.39 17.07
N LEU A 57 18.97 0.10 16.73
CA LEU A 57 18.29 -0.93 17.53
C LEU A 57 18.91 -1.05 18.94
N ARG A 58 20.25 -1.00 19.06
CA ARG A 58 20.94 -0.98 20.36
C ARG A 58 20.64 0.26 21.19
N HIS A 59 20.34 1.40 20.55
CA HIS A 59 19.91 2.62 21.25
C HIS A 59 18.51 2.48 21.87
N GLY A 60 17.70 1.53 21.41
CA GLY A 60 16.37 1.25 21.93
C GLY A 60 15.28 2.07 21.22
N VAL A 61 14.47 1.36 20.45
CA VAL A 61 13.27 1.85 19.77
C VAL A 61 12.10 0.92 20.08
N ASP A 62 10.89 1.47 20.14
CA ASP A 62 9.65 0.70 20.33
C ASP A 62 9.12 0.18 18.98
N VAL A 63 9.51 0.80 17.87
CA VAL A 63 9.10 0.44 16.51
C VAL A 63 10.12 0.92 15.48
N LEU A 64 10.34 0.12 14.44
CA LEU A 64 11.18 0.48 13.30
C LEU A 64 10.33 0.73 12.04
N HIS A 65 10.48 1.90 11.43
CA HIS A 65 9.92 2.24 10.14
C HIS A 65 10.96 1.99 9.05
N VAL A 66 10.66 1.11 8.09
CA VAL A 66 11.54 0.77 6.96
C VAL A 66 11.00 1.42 5.69
N CYS A 67 11.72 2.41 5.17
CA CYS A 67 11.31 3.29 4.05
C CYS A 67 12.41 3.36 2.97
N THR A 68 13.05 2.22 2.69
CA THR A 68 14.21 2.10 1.79
C THR A 68 13.80 1.56 0.40
N PRO A 69 14.71 1.33 -0.54
CA PRO A 69 14.37 0.62 -1.79
C PRO A 69 13.95 -0.84 -1.52
N ASN A 70 13.08 -1.39 -2.38
CA ASN A 70 12.39 -2.68 -2.20
C ASN A 70 13.34 -3.82 -1.82
N ALA A 71 14.45 -3.97 -2.55
CA ALA A 71 15.42 -5.05 -2.33
C ALA A 71 16.03 -5.08 -0.92
N THR A 72 16.00 -3.96 -0.19
CA THR A 72 16.61 -3.84 1.14
C THR A 72 15.62 -4.07 2.30
N HIS A 73 14.31 -4.11 2.02
CA HIS A 73 13.28 -4.24 3.05
C HIS A 73 13.49 -5.48 3.92
N ALA A 74 13.71 -6.64 3.29
CA ALA A 74 13.81 -7.92 3.99
C ALA A 74 14.96 -7.94 5.00
N GLY A 75 16.13 -7.39 4.65
CA GLY A 75 17.27 -7.31 5.55
C GLY A 75 16.97 -6.50 6.82
N PHE A 76 16.39 -5.30 6.65
CA PHE A 76 16.04 -4.44 7.78
C PHE A 76 14.89 -5.00 8.62
N CYS A 77 13.89 -5.60 7.99
CA CYS A 77 12.79 -6.27 8.70
C CYS A 77 13.30 -7.44 9.54
N ARG A 78 14.15 -8.32 8.96
CA ARG A 78 14.77 -9.44 9.70
C ARG A 78 15.56 -8.93 10.91
N ALA A 79 16.37 -7.89 10.74
CA ALA A 79 17.17 -7.33 11.83
C ALA A 79 16.29 -6.82 12.98
N ALA A 80 15.21 -6.10 12.68
CA ALA A 80 14.27 -5.60 13.69
C ALA A 80 13.50 -6.72 14.39
N LEU A 81 12.93 -7.66 13.63
CA LEU A 81 12.17 -8.79 14.18
C LEU A 81 13.07 -9.68 15.05
N ALA A 82 14.32 -9.93 14.63
CA ALA A 82 15.30 -10.68 15.43
C ALA A 82 15.65 -9.96 16.74
N ALA A 83 15.63 -8.63 16.75
CA ALA A 83 15.83 -7.80 17.94
C ALA A 83 14.57 -7.67 18.82
N GLY A 84 13.43 -8.27 18.43
CA GLY A 84 12.18 -8.18 19.19
C GLY A 84 11.43 -6.85 18.96
N VAL A 85 11.70 -6.14 17.87
CA VAL A 85 11.15 -4.81 17.60
C VAL A 85 10.02 -4.90 16.54
N PRO A 86 8.82 -4.37 16.83
CA PRO A 86 7.74 -4.18 15.86
C PRO A 86 8.17 -3.40 14.61
N VAL A 87 7.56 -3.70 13.45
CA VAL A 87 7.99 -3.12 12.16
C VAL A 87 6.83 -2.52 11.37
N VAL A 88 7.02 -1.28 10.91
CA VAL A 88 6.21 -0.67 9.84
C VAL A 88 7.06 -0.64 8.58
N CYS A 89 6.79 -1.52 7.61
CA CYS A 89 7.59 -1.65 6.39
C CYS A 89 6.84 -1.07 5.19
N GLU A 90 7.48 -0.19 4.42
CA GLU A 90 6.97 0.22 3.12
C GLU A 90 6.71 -0.97 2.20
N LYS A 91 5.79 -0.77 1.24
CA LYS A 91 5.46 -1.78 0.23
C LYS A 91 6.50 -1.77 -0.90
N PRO A 92 6.69 -2.90 -1.60
CA PRO A 92 6.24 -4.23 -1.24
C PRO A 92 7.02 -4.76 -0.02
N LEU A 93 6.42 -5.69 0.74
CA LEU A 93 7.09 -6.27 1.92
C LEU A 93 8.43 -6.95 1.56
N ALA A 94 8.45 -7.64 0.43
CA ALA A 94 9.64 -8.20 -0.19
C ALA A 94 9.45 -8.25 -1.71
N THR A 95 10.55 -8.48 -2.44
CA THR A 95 10.54 -8.62 -3.91
C THR A 95 10.03 -9.97 -4.41
N ASP A 96 9.85 -10.93 -3.51
CA ASP A 96 9.33 -12.26 -3.82
C ASP A 96 8.42 -12.79 -2.69
N PRO A 97 7.44 -13.66 -3.01
CA PRO A 97 6.52 -14.20 -2.00
C PRO A 97 7.17 -15.06 -0.92
N ALA A 98 8.26 -15.78 -1.23
CA ALA A 98 8.89 -16.68 -0.27
C ALA A 98 9.53 -15.89 0.88
N THR A 99 10.25 -14.82 0.54
CA THR A 99 10.81 -13.88 1.53
C THR A 99 9.70 -13.17 2.31
N ALA A 100 8.62 -12.73 1.66
CA ALA A 100 7.49 -12.12 2.36
C ALA A 100 6.84 -13.09 3.38
N ARG A 101 6.76 -14.38 3.02
CA ARG A 101 6.21 -15.44 3.88
C ARG A 101 7.10 -15.72 5.08
N GLU A 102 8.41 -15.77 4.86
CA GLU A 102 9.40 -15.90 5.93
C GLU A 102 9.27 -14.76 6.95
N LEU A 103 9.24 -13.50 6.49
CA LEU A 103 9.10 -12.33 7.36
C LEU A 103 7.79 -12.34 8.15
N THR A 104 6.69 -12.73 7.49
CA THR A 104 5.36 -12.85 8.11
C THR A 104 5.37 -13.92 9.20
N SER A 105 5.98 -15.07 8.91
CA SER A 105 6.09 -16.19 9.86
C SER A 105 6.97 -15.81 11.05
N LEU A 106 8.13 -15.18 10.80
CA LEU A 106 9.03 -14.71 11.86
C LEU A 106 8.34 -13.70 12.79
N ALA A 107 7.57 -12.76 12.24
CA ALA A 107 6.81 -11.81 13.04
C ALA A 107 5.76 -12.50 13.92
N ALA A 108 5.04 -13.47 13.35
CA ALA A 108 4.03 -14.26 14.08
C ALA A 108 4.65 -15.11 15.20
N GLU A 109 5.76 -15.81 14.93
CA GLU A 109 6.50 -16.59 15.92
C GLU A 109 6.98 -15.75 17.11
N ARG A 110 7.32 -14.48 16.85
CA ARG A 110 7.78 -13.53 17.88
C ARG A 110 6.63 -12.77 18.56
N GLY A 111 5.39 -12.92 18.08
CA GLY A 111 4.25 -12.16 18.57
C GLY A 111 4.39 -10.65 18.36
N LEU A 112 5.10 -10.23 17.31
CA LEU A 112 5.38 -8.81 17.03
C LEU A 112 4.34 -8.22 16.10
N VAL A 113 3.88 -7.01 16.44
CA VAL A 113 3.02 -6.22 15.56
C VAL A 113 3.81 -5.79 14.33
N THR A 114 3.21 -5.98 13.16
CA THR A 114 3.77 -5.56 11.89
C THR A 114 2.72 -4.83 11.06
N ALA A 115 3.16 -3.89 10.24
CA ALA A 115 2.28 -3.09 9.39
C ALA A 115 2.90 -2.80 8.01
N VAL A 116 2.05 -2.72 6.98
CA VAL A 116 2.42 -2.35 5.60
C VAL A 116 1.47 -1.25 5.11
N PRO A 117 1.95 -0.15 4.50
CA PRO A 117 1.16 1.04 4.23
C PRO A 117 0.21 0.90 3.02
N PHE A 118 -0.81 0.05 3.14
CA PHE A 118 -2.00 0.10 2.28
C PHE A 118 -2.92 1.25 2.72
N VAL A 119 -2.39 2.47 2.64
CA VAL A 119 -3.01 3.68 3.22
C VAL A 119 -4.33 4.08 2.57
N TYR A 120 -4.64 3.57 1.39
CA TYR A 120 -5.93 3.82 0.75
C TYR A 120 -7.11 3.21 1.53
N ARG A 121 -6.87 2.22 2.42
CA ARG A 121 -7.88 1.71 3.37
C ARG A 121 -8.35 2.76 4.39
N TYR A 122 -7.60 3.86 4.56
CA TYR A 122 -7.82 4.87 5.60
C TYR A 122 -8.66 6.07 5.15
N TYR A 123 -9.12 6.09 3.90
CA TYR A 123 -10.15 7.04 3.49
C TYR A 123 -11.50 6.64 4.08
N ALA A 124 -12.21 7.62 4.67
CA ALA A 124 -13.51 7.37 5.31
C ALA A 124 -14.53 6.77 4.33
N SER A 125 -14.57 7.25 3.09
CA SER A 125 -15.43 6.76 2.01
C SER A 125 -15.16 5.31 1.64
N VAL A 126 -13.90 4.86 1.70
CA VAL A 126 -13.51 3.46 1.50
C VAL A 126 -14.03 2.59 2.65
N ARG A 127 -13.88 3.04 3.90
CA ARG A 127 -14.39 2.31 5.07
C ARG A 127 -15.93 2.28 5.10
N GLU A 128 -16.59 3.35 4.67
CA GLU A 128 -18.03 3.40 4.49
C GLU A 128 -18.50 2.37 3.44
N ALA A 129 -17.83 2.29 2.28
CA ALA A 129 -18.15 1.28 1.27
C ALA A 129 -18.00 -0.14 1.84
N ARG A 130 -16.91 -0.39 2.57
CA ARG A 130 -16.65 -1.67 3.24
C ARG A 130 -17.78 -2.03 4.21
N ASP A 131 -18.15 -1.12 5.10
CA ASP A 131 -19.13 -1.40 6.15
C ASP A 131 -20.54 -1.61 5.59
N ARG A 132 -20.87 -0.98 4.45
CA ARG A 132 -22.11 -1.26 3.71
C ARG A 132 -22.08 -2.60 3.02
N ILE A 133 -21.04 -2.89 2.24
CA ILE A 133 -20.92 -4.14 1.48
C ILE A 133 -20.86 -5.35 2.40
N ARG A 134 -20.18 -5.23 3.55
CA ARG A 134 -19.97 -6.33 4.50
C ARG A 134 -21.03 -6.36 5.61
N ARG A 135 -22.08 -5.54 5.52
CA ARG A 135 -23.19 -5.56 6.48
C ARG A 135 -23.88 -6.94 6.45
N PRO A 136 -24.23 -7.53 7.60
CA PRO A 136 -24.99 -8.77 7.64
C PRO A 136 -26.27 -8.68 6.79
N GLY A 137 -26.51 -9.71 5.96
CA GLY A 137 -27.65 -9.78 5.05
C GLY A 137 -27.45 -9.13 3.67
N HIS A 138 -26.33 -8.42 3.44
CA HIS A 138 -25.96 -7.96 2.11
C HIS A 138 -25.34 -9.11 1.31
N ARG A 139 -25.70 -9.21 0.03
CA ARG A 139 -25.09 -10.21 -0.87
C ARG A 139 -23.79 -9.64 -1.45
N PRO A 140 -22.76 -10.48 -1.67
CA PRO A 140 -21.48 -10.02 -2.19
C PRO A 140 -21.64 -9.42 -3.60
N PRO A 141 -20.83 -8.40 -3.96
CA PRO A 141 -20.70 -7.93 -5.34
C PRO A 141 -20.36 -9.08 -6.30
N TRP A 142 -20.93 -9.07 -7.51
CA TRP A 142 -20.58 -10.04 -8.57
C TRP A 142 -19.62 -9.47 -9.62
N LEU A 143 -19.45 -8.15 -9.67
CA LEU A 143 -18.55 -7.46 -10.58
C LEU A 143 -17.67 -6.47 -9.80
N ILE A 144 -16.35 -6.66 -9.87
CA ILE A 144 -15.36 -5.89 -9.10
C ILE A 144 -14.38 -5.26 -10.09
N HIS A 145 -14.49 -3.95 -10.36
CA HIS A 145 -13.67 -3.33 -11.40
C HIS A 145 -13.16 -1.93 -11.05
N GLY A 146 -12.14 -1.48 -11.77
CA GLY A 146 -11.56 -0.17 -11.56
C GLY A 146 -10.21 0.02 -12.23
N SER A 147 -9.47 1.00 -11.73
CA SER A 147 -8.17 1.36 -12.29
C SER A 147 -7.27 2.04 -11.27
N TYR A 148 -5.97 2.01 -11.56
CA TYR A 148 -5.00 2.91 -10.95
C TYR A 148 -4.08 3.47 -12.03
N LEU A 149 -4.28 4.74 -12.35
CA LEU A 149 -3.59 5.43 -13.43
C LEU A 149 -2.74 6.59 -12.89
N GLN A 150 -1.53 6.71 -13.43
CA GLN A 150 -0.57 7.79 -13.19
C GLN A 150 0.14 8.18 -14.49
N ASP A 151 0.80 9.33 -14.50
CA ASP A 151 1.51 9.86 -15.68
C ASP A 151 2.98 10.19 -15.45
N TRP A 152 3.52 9.97 -14.26
CA TRP A 152 4.88 10.41 -13.92
C TRP A 152 5.99 9.71 -14.71
N LEU A 153 5.71 8.56 -15.35
CA LEU A 153 6.61 7.87 -16.29
C LEU A 153 6.22 8.04 -17.76
N ALA A 154 5.22 8.88 -18.09
CA ALA A 154 4.77 9.07 -19.47
C ALA A 154 5.85 9.68 -20.38
N ASP A 155 6.75 10.48 -19.81
CA ASP A 155 7.97 10.92 -20.49
C ASP A 155 8.97 9.76 -20.58
N ALA A 156 9.52 9.50 -21.77
CA ALA A 156 10.51 8.45 -22.00
C ALA A 156 11.84 8.71 -21.27
N GLU A 157 12.16 9.96 -20.96
CA GLU A 157 13.36 10.32 -20.21
C GLU A 157 13.18 10.18 -18.69
N ALA A 158 11.93 10.05 -18.21
CA ALA A 158 11.65 9.86 -16.80
C ALA A 158 12.14 8.47 -16.34
N THR A 159 12.94 8.43 -15.28
CA THR A 159 13.55 7.19 -14.77
C THR A 159 13.79 7.29 -13.26
N ASN A 160 13.80 6.14 -12.59
CA ASN A 160 14.33 5.97 -11.25
C ASN A 160 14.73 4.49 -11.05
N TRP A 161 15.18 4.14 -9.85
CA TRP A 161 15.58 2.76 -9.52
C TRP A 161 14.49 1.71 -9.76
N ARG A 162 13.20 2.07 -9.78
CA ARG A 162 12.10 1.11 -10.04
C ARG A 162 12.06 0.61 -11.48
N VAL A 163 12.75 1.28 -12.41
CA VAL A 163 12.87 0.82 -13.79
C VAL A 163 13.83 -0.37 -13.89
N ASP A 164 14.81 -0.44 -13.00
CA ASP A 164 15.75 -1.57 -12.91
C ASP A 164 15.08 -2.76 -12.21
N PRO A 165 14.89 -3.92 -12.86
CA PRO A 165 14.28 -5.09 -12.23
C PRO A 165 15.05 -5.61 -11.01
N ALA A 166 16.37 -5.37 -10.94
CA ALA A 166 17.19 -5.82 -9.81
C ALA A 166 16.83 -5.08 -8.52
N ASP A 167 16.51 -3.79 -8.62
CA ASP A 167 16.13 -2.95 -7.48
C ASP A 167 14.59 -2.91 -7.28
N GLY A 168 13.84 -2.87 -8.39
CA GLY A 168 12.38 -2.72 -8.44
C GLY A 168 11.59 -4.00 -8.19
N GLY A 169 12.10 -5.13 -8.68
CA GLY A 169 11.39 -6.42 -8.74
C GLY A 169 10.88 -6.76 -10.14
N ALA A 170 10.22 -7.92 -10.26
CA ALA A 170 9.81 -8.51 -11.54
C ALA A 170 8.62 -7.79 -12.24
N THR A 171 7.94 -6.90 -11.52
CA THR A 171 6.83 -6.06 -12.02
C THR A 171 7.03 -4.65 -11.50
N ARG A 172 6.75 -3.67 -12.35
CA ARG A 172 6.89 -2.25 -12.00
C ARG A 172 5.54 -1.61 -11.75
N ALA A 173 4.72 -1.41 -12.78
CA ALA A 173 3.45 -0.72 -12.63
C ALA A 173 2.48 -1.51 -11.74
N PHE A 174 2.33 -2.81 -11.97
CA PHE A 174 1.43 -3.63 -11.16
C PHE A 174 1.94 -3.80 -9.72
N GLY A 175 3.23 -4.11 -9.55
CA GLY A 175 3.86 -4.23 -8.22
C GLY A 175 3.84 -2.92 -7.41
N ASP A 176 3.95 -1.76 -8.05
CA ASP A 176 3.98 -0.47 -7.37
C ASP A 176 2.57 0.04 -7.03
N ILE A 177 1.62 -0.03 -7.97
CA ILE A 177 0.28 0.56 -7.81
C ILE A 177 -0.87 -0.45 -7.97
N GLY A 178 -0.72 -1.50 -8.79
CA GLY A 178 -1.76 -2.53 -8.94
C GLY A 178 -2.09 -3.26 -7.64
N VAL A 179 -1.08 -3.57 -6.82
CA VAL A 179 -1.28 -4.19 -5.50
C VAL A 179 -2.13 -3.36 -4.55
N HIS A 180 -2.09 -2.02 -4.63
CA HIS A 180 -2.96 -1.16 -3.83
C HIS A 180 -4.44 -1.29 -4.22
N TRP A 181 -4.72 -1.49 -5.52
CA TRP A 181 -6.08 -1.70 -5.98
C TRP A 181 -6.61 -3.07 -5.56
N CYS A 182 -5.79 -4.14 -5.69
CA CYS A 182 -6.15 -5.48 -5.24
C CYS A 182 -6.40 -5.51 -3.71
N ASP A 183 -5.55 -4.83 -2.94
CA ASP A 183 -5.72 -4.66 -1.51
C ASP A 183 -7.08 -4.02 -1.17
N LEU A 184 -7.42 -2.91 -1.83
CA LEU A 184 -8.71 -2.25 -1.63
C LEU A 184 -9.89 -3.16 -2.00
N ALA A 185 -9.80 -3.88 -3.12
CA ALA A 185 -10.84 -4.78 -3.56
C ALA A 185 -11.13 -5.86 -2.51
N GLU A 186 -10.09 -6.53 -2.00
CA GLU A 186 -10.27 -7.55 -0.94
C GLU A 186 -10.70 -6.93 0.40
N PHE A 187 -10.16 -5.76 0.76
CA PHE A 187 -10.49 -5.08 2.01
C PHE A 187 -11.96 -4.66 2.07
N VAL A 188 -12.45 -4.01 1.00
CA VAL A 188 -13.79 -3.44 0.89
C VAL A 188 -14.83 -4.54 0.70
N THR A 189 -14.62 -5.45 -0.25
CA THR A 189 -15.62 -6.48 -0.57
C THR A 189 -15.59 -7.65 0.41
N GLY A 190 -14.43 -7.92 1.02
CA GLY A 190 -14.20 -9.12 1.81
C GLY A 190 -14.00 -10.39 1.01
N GLN A 191 -14.03 -10.31 -0.33
CA GLN A 191 -13.80 -11.44 -1.23
C GLN A 191 -12.31 -11.58 -1.50
N ARG A 192 -11.84 -12.80 -1.70
CA ARG A 192 -10.43 -13.10 -2.02
C ARG A 192 -10.26 -13.35 -3.49
N ILE A 193 -9.26 -12.72 -4.11
CA ILE A 193 -8.89 -12.98 -5.51
C ILE A 193 -8.28 -14.39 -5.60
N THR A 194 -8.90 -15.31 -6.32
CA THR A 194 -8.45 -16.70 -6.40
C THR A 194 -7.72 -16.99 -7.70
N ARG A 195 -8.02 -16.27 -8.78
CA ARG A 195 -7.40 -16.47 -10.10
C ARG A 195 -7.25 -15.16 -10.83
N VAL A 196 -6.19 -15.05 -11.64
CA VAL A 196 -5.91 -13.86 -12.46
C VAL A 196 -5.54 -14.25 -13.88
N ASN A 197 -5.90 -13.41 -14.85
CA ASN A 197 -5.43 -13.45 -16.23
C ASN A 197 -4.93 -12.05 -16.62
N ALA A 198 -3.65 -11.91 -16.92
CA ALA A 198 -3.00 -10.63 -17.07
C ALA A 198 -2.35 -10.45 -18.45
N SER A 199 -2.32 -9.20 -18.90
CA SER A 199 -1.56 -8.76 -20.07
C SER A 199 -0.81 -7.49 -19.74
N PHE A 200 0.49 -7.49 -20.05
CA PHE A 200 1.36 -6.35 -19.81
C PHE A 200 1.51 -5.50 -21.06
N ALA A 201 1.54 -4.18 -20.84
CA ALA A 201 1.84 -3.19 -21.85
C ALA A 201 3.19 -2.53 -21.53
N ARG A 202 4.04 -2.41 -22.55
CA ARG A 202 5.28 -1.65 -22.49
C ARG A 202 5.23 -0.56 -23.55
N ALA A 203 4.97 0.67 -23.11
CA ALA A 203 4.82 1.83 -23.96
C ALA A 203 6.20 2.45 -24.29
N VAL A 204 7.17 2.34 -23.38
CA VAL A 204 8.51 2.90 -23.53
C VAL A 204 9.53 1.78 -23.62
N ALA A 205 10.21 1.67 -24.76
CA ALA A 205 11.13 0.57 -25.04
C ALA A 205 12.47 0.69 -24.28
N ALA A 206 12.96 1.90 -24.06
CA ALA A 206 14.22 2.17 -23.38
C ALA A 206 14.14 3.48 -22.59
N ARG A 207 14.88 3.57 -21.49
CA ARG A 207 14.98 4.74 -20.62
C ARG A 207 16.45 5.00 -20.25
N PRO A 208 16.85 6.24 -19.94
CA PRO A 208 18.21 6.50 -19.47
C PRO A 208 18.48 5.79 -18.15
N ALA A 209 19.65 5.19 -18.03
CA ALA A 209 20.22 4.71 -16.78
C ALA A 209 20.90 5.86 -16.01
N ALA A 210 21.43 5.56 -14.82
CA ALA A 210 22.09 6.56 -13.96
C ALA A 210 23.30 7.24 -14.63
N ASP A 211 23.95 6.58 -15.58
CA ASP A 211 25.06 7.09 -16.38
C ASP A 211 24.61 7.83 -17.66
N GLY A 212 23.30 7.99 -17.87
CA GLY A 212 22.70 8.61 -19.04
C GLY A 212 22.61 7.69 -20.27
N THR A 213 23.09 6.46 -20.19
CA THR A 213 22.99 5.51 -21.31
C THR A 213 21.57 4.96 -21.42
N PRO A 214 20.94 4.94 -22.61
CA PRO A 214 19.65 4.30 -22.79
C PRO A 214 19.74 2.80 -22.54
N ARG A 215 18.91 2.27 -21.65
CA ARG A 215 18.78 0.83 -21.38
C ARG A 215 17.37 0.35 -21.69
N PRO A 216 17.22 -0.88 -22.23
CA PRO A 216 15.90 -1.47 -22.45
C PRO A 216 15.10 -1.54 -21.15
N VAL A 217 13.81 -1.23 -21.23
CA VAL A 217 12.88 -1.46 -20.12
C VAL A 217 12.42 -2.93 -20.20
N GLU A 218 12.60 -3.68 -19.12
CA GLU A 218 12.24 -5.10 -19.06
C GLU A 218 10.90 -5.36 -18.33
N THR A 219 10.40 -4.38 -17.60
CA THR A 219 9.11 -4.43 -16.89
C THR A 219 8.01 -3.71 -17.68
N GLU A 220 6.78 -3.79 -17.18
CA GLU A 220 5.60 -3.21 -17.78
C GLU A 220 5.41 -1.73 -17.38
N ASP A 221 4.91 -0.91 -18.30
CA ASP A 221 4.42 0.46 -18.01
C ASP A 221 2.95 0.45 -17.57
N GLY A 222 2.22 -0.60 -17.95
CA GLY A 222 0.84 -0.83 -17.56
C GLY A 222 0.45 -2.30 -17.64
N ALA A 223 -0.68 -2.64 -17.04
CA ALA A 223 -1.23 -3.97 -17.01
C ALA A 223 -2.76 -3.92 -17.11
N VAL A 224 -3.34 -4.90 -17.80
CA VAL A 224 -4.78 -5.20 -17.71
C VAL A 224 -4.89 -6.58 -17.09
N VAL A 225 -5.65 -6.69 -16.01
CA VAL A 225 -5.81 -7.93 -15.25
C VAL A 225 -7.30 -8.25 -15.12
N LEU A 226 -7.70 -9.42 -15.58
CA LEU A 226 -8.98 -10.04 -15.24
C LEU A 226 -8.81 -10.89 -13.98
N LEU A 227 -9.84 -10.97 -13.15
CA LEU A 227 -9.79 -11.73 -11.89
C LEU A 227 -11.08 -12.50 -11.63
N GLU A 228 -10.95 -13.58 -10.87
CA GLU A 228 -12.03 -14.34 -10.23
C GLU A 228 -11.82 -14.32 -8.72
N THR A 229 -12.91 -14.40 -7.96
CA THR A 229 -12.87 -14.43 -6.48
C THR A 229 -13.40 -15.73 -5.90
N ASP A 230 -13.17 -15.95 -4.60
CA ASP A 230 -13.68 -17.06 -3.80
C ASP A 230 -15.21 -17.12 -3.70
N THR A 231 -15.91 -16.00 -3.93
CA THR A 231 -17.37 -15.97 -3.97
C THR A 231 -17.96 -16.01 -5.39
N GLY A 232 -17.11 -16.19 -6.40
CA GLY A 232 -17.51 -16.31 -7.80
C GLY A 232 -17.73 -14.97 -8.53
N ALA A 233 -17.39 -13.84 -7.90
CA ALA A 233 -17.36 -12.56 -8.60
C ALA A 233 -16.24 -12.54 -9.63
N ILE A 234 -16.50 -11.88 -10.76
CA ILE A 234 -15.49 -11.58 -11.77
C ILE A 234 -15.09 -10.10 -11.71
N GLY A 235 -13.94 -9.77 -12.25
CA GLY A 235 -13.48 -8.40 -12.19
C GLY A 235 -12.40 -8.04 -13.18
N SER A 236 -12.05 -6.76 -13.19
CA SER A 236 -10.92 -6.26 -13.96
C SER A 236 -10.26 -5.04 -13.32
N VAL A 237 -8.95 -4.92 -13.49
CA VAL A 237 -8.22 -3.71 -13.14
C VAL A 237 -7.31 -3.30 -14.29
N VAL A 238 -7.32 -2.00 -14.59
CA VAL A 238 -6.37 -1.37 -15.51
C VAL A 238 -5.36 -0.55 -14.70
N VAL A 239 -4.09 -0.84 -14.89
CA VAL A 239 -2.98 -0.21 -14.20
C VAL A 239 -2.07 0.46 -15.22
N SER A 240 -1.62 1.69 -14.95
CA SER A 240 -0.69 2.39 -15.84
C SER A 240 0.08 3.49 -15.09
N GLN A 241 1.37 3.62 -15.37
CA GLN A 241 2.19 4.76 -14.92
C GLN A 241 2.54 5.73 -16.06
N VAL A 242 1.97 5.52 -17.24
CA VAL A 242 2.23 6.29 -18.48
C VAL A 242 0.96 6.91 -19.08
N SER A 243 -0.13 6.97 -18.31
CA SER A 243 -1.41 7.50 -18.75
C SER A 243 -1.48 9.01 -18.55
N ALA A 244 -0.98 9.77 -19.52
CA ALA A 244 -0.91 11.23 -19.49
C ALA A 244 -2.20 11.90 -18.97
N GLY A 245 -2.05 12.83 -18.00
CA GLY A 245 -3.14 13.59 -17.41
C GLY A 245 -3.71 12.98 -16.12
N TYR A 246 -3.47 11.70 -15.85
CA TYR A 246 -3.84 11.07 -14.58
C TYR A 246 -2.69 11.20 -13.58
N LYS A 247 -2.98 11.71 -12.37
CA LYS A 247 -1.94 11.93 -11.35
C LYS A 247 -1.84 10.75 -10.41
N ASN A 248 -2.82 10.61 -9.52
CA ASN A 248 -2.90 9.48 -8.60
C ASN A 248 -4.30 8.85 -8.66
N ALA A 249 -4.77 8.61 -9.88
CA ALA A 249 -6.15 8.26 -10.16
C ALA A 249 -6.44 6.78 -9.86
N LEU A 250 -6.46 6.44 -8.57
CA LEU A 250 -6.98 5.19 -8.04
C LEU A 250 -8.52 5.27 -7.96
N SER A 251 -9.20 4.30 -8.55
CA SER A 251 -10.66 4.21 -8.50
C SER A 251 -11.15 2.77 -8.48
N PHE A 252 -12.34 2.57 -7.90
CA PHE A 252 -13.05 1.31 -7.97
C PHE A 252 -14.55 1.54 -8.21
N SER A 253 -15.20 0.51 -8.75
CA SER A 253 -16.64 0.32 -8.80
C SER A 253 -16.94 -1.14 -8.50
N PHE A 254 -17.70 -1.39 -7.44
CA PHE A 254 -18.10 -2.73 -7.01
C PHE A 254 -19.61 -2.86 -7.09
N ASP A 255 -20.07 -3.75 -7.98
CA ASP A 255 -21.48 -3.88 -8.34
C ASP A 255 -22.06 -5.14 -7.71
N GLY A 256 -23.09 -4.93 -6.88
CA GLY A 256 -23.84 -5.98 -6.23
C GLY A 256 -25.34 -5.86 -6.46
N PRO A 257 -26.12 -6.80 -5.92
CA PRO A 257 -27.56 -6.90 -6.20
C PRO A 257 -28.37 -5.75 -5.64
N ASP A 258 -27.88 -5.19 -4.56
CA ASP A 258 -28.61 -4.23 -3.76
C ASP A 258 -28.17 -2.80 -4.11
N ALA A 259 -26.89 -2.61 -4.45
CA ALA A 259 -26.32 -1.34 -4.90
C ALA A 259 -24.97 -1.54 -5.61
N SER A 260 -24.55 -0.51 -6.34
CA SER A 260 -23.19 -0.31 -6.82
C SER A 260 -22.46 0.72 -5.97
N TYR A 261 -21.17 0.54 -5.72
CA TYR A 261 -20.36 1.47 -4.92
C TYR A 261 -19.14 1.91 -5.71
N ALA A 262 -18.97 3.22 -5.92
CA ALA A 262 -17.82 3.74 -6.65
C ALA A 262 -17.07 4.84 -5.89
N PHE A 263 -15.75 4.76 -5.93
CA PHE A 263 -14.81 5.65 -5.24
C PHE A 263 -13.72 6.15 -6.18
N ARG A 264 -13.27 7.38 -5.96
CA ARG A 264 -12.14 8.00 -6.66
C ARG A 264 -11.22 8.69 -5.66
N GLN A 265 -9.96 8.29 -5.62
CA GLN A 265 -9.00 8.80 -4.65
C GLN A 265 -8.71 10.30 -4.80
N GLU A 266 -8.76 10.85 -6.01
CA GLU A 266 -8.55 12.29 -6.26
C GLU A 266 -9.73 13.15 -5.78
N THR A 267 -10.88 12.54 -5.47
CA THR A 267 -12.04 13.16 -4.82
C THR A 267 -12.47 12.31 -3.62
N PRO A 268 -11.62 12.18 -2.59
CA PRO A 268 -11.75 11.12 -1.60
C PRO A 268 -12.92 11.33 -0.62
N GLU A 269 -13.51 12.53 -0.61
CA GLU A 269 -14.59 12.94 0.29
C GLU A 269 -15.96 12.38 -0.09
N SER A 270 -16.09 11.75 -1.26
CA SER A 270 -17.37 11.22 -1.75
C SER A 270 -17.31 9.72 -2.05
N LEU A 271 -18.43 9.06 -1.79
CA LEU A 271 -18.74 7.71 -2.24
C LEU A 271 -20.00 7.80 -3.10
N TRP A 272 -19.92 7.33 -4.34
CA TRP A 272 -21.10 7.18 -5.18
C TRP A 272 -21.78 5.84 -4.90
N ILE A 273 -23.09 5.88 -4.72
CA ILE A 273 -23.93 4.70 -4.45
C ILE A 273 -25.01 4.65 -5.53
N GLY A 274 -24.89 3.66 -6.41
CA GLY A 274 -25.84 3.41 -7.49
C GLY A 274 -26.97 2.51 -7.05
N GLY A 275 -28.21 2.95 -7.28
CA GLY A 275 -29.42 2.16 -7.09
C GLY A 275 -30.25 2.10 -8.36
N ARG A 276 -31.23 1.20 -8.42
CA ARG A 276 -32.11 1.06 -9.61
C ARG A 276 -33.00 2.27 -9.83
N ASP A 277 -33.49 2.87 -8.75
CA ASP A 277 -34.46 3.97 -8.80
C ASP A 277 -33.79 5.34 -8.65
N SER A 278 -32.64 5.41 -7.97
CA SER A 278 -31.89 6.65 -7.76
C SER A 278 -30.43 6.37 -7.45
N ASN A 279 -29.59 7.38 -7.70
CA ASN A 279 -28.19 7.39 -7.30
C ASN A 279 -27.98 8.39 -6.17
N GLU A 280 -27.07 8.07 -5.25
CA GLU A 280 -26.66 8.92 -4.14
C GLU A 280 -25.18 9.25 -4.26
N VAL A 281 -24.80 10.48 -3.93
CA VAL A 281 -23.41 10.84 -3.65
C VAL A 281 -23.31 11.11 -2.16
N LEU A 282 -22.76 10.15 -1.44
CA LEU A 282 -22.57 10.23 -0.01
C LEU A 282 -21.27 10.98 0.28
N LEU A 283 -21.38 12.16 0.89
CA LEU A 283 -20.24 12.92 1.38
C LEU A 283 -19.80 12.40 2.75
N ARG A 284 -18.51 12.48 3.03
CA ARG A 284 -17.97 12.21 4.37
C ARG A 284 -18.58 13.20 5.37
N ASP A 285 -19.30 12.66 6.34
CA ASP A 285 -19.82 13.40 7.48
C ASP A 285 -19.71 12.55 8.77
N PRO A 286 -18.80 12.90 9.70
CA PRO A 286 -18.64 12.18 10.96
C PRO A 286 -19.87 12.27 11.88
N ASN A 287 -20.80 13.21 11.65
CA ASN A 287 -21.99 13.37 12.48
C ASN A 287 -23.15 12.48 12.03
N ARG A 288 -23.06 11.85 10.85
CA ARG A 288 -24.10 10.96 10.35
C ARG A 288 -24.11 9.65 11.16
N SER A 289 -25.31 9.19 11.52
CA SER A 289 -25.48 7.91 12.22
C SER A 289 -24.88 6.75 11.42
N GLY A 290 -24.01 5.97 12.07
CA GLY A 290 -23.33 4.83 11.47
C GLY A 290 -22.17 5.18 10.54
N ALA A 291 -21.75 6.46 10.48
CA ALA A 291 -20.55 6.84 9.74
C ALA A 291 -19.27 6.36 10.45
N PRO A 292 -18.16 6.18 9.70
CA PRO A 292 -16.84 6.07 10.29
C PRO A 292 -16.57 7.28 11.20
N THR A 293 -16.14 7.02 12.44
CA THR A 293 -15.84 8.03 13.45
C THR A 293 -14.39 7.91 13.94
N GLY A 294 -13.97 8.82 14.82
CA GLY A 294 -12.63 8.81 15.41
C GLY A 294 -11.55 9.09 14.38
N ARG A 295 -10.51 8.23 14.31
CA ARG A 295 -9.37 8.41 13.39
C ARG A 295 -9.81 8.42 11.93
N ALA A 296 -10.79 7.60 11.55
CA ALA A 296 -11.31 7.56 10.19
C ALA A 296 -12.03 8.85 9.75
N ALA A 297 -12.38 9.77 10.67
CA ALA A 297 -13.06 11.02 10.34
C ALA A 297 -12.80 12.10 11.41
N ARG A 298 -11.54 12.55 11.55
CA ARG A 298 -11.11 13.51 12.60
C ARG A 298 -11.66 14.92 12.41
N LEU A 299 -11.83 15.36 11.16
CA LEU A 299 -12.22 16.74 10.84
C LEU A 299 -13.71 16.83 10.49
N PRO A 300 -14.38 17.95 10.82
CA PRO A 300 -15.75 18.20 10.38
C PRO A 300 -15.90 18.09 8.86
N SER A 301 -17.12 17.77 8.40
CA SER A 301 -17.43 17.75 6.97
C SER A 301 -17.08 19.09 6.31
N GLY A 302 -16.62 19.04 5.06
CA GLY A 302 -16.12 20.20 4.32
C GLY A 302 -14.63 20.54 4.52
N HIS A 303 -13.93 19.88 5.46
CA HIS A 303 -12.46 19.93 5.58
C HIS A 303 -11.87 18.65 4.97
N PRO A 304 -11.39 18.67 3.71
CA PRO A 304 -11.07 17.44 2.99
C PRO A 304 -10.01 16.58 3.69
N GLN A 305 -10.24 15.27 3.77
CA GLN A 305 -9.22 14.32 4.17
C GLN A 305 -8.19 14.14 3.05
N GLY A 306 -6.91 14.32 3.36
CA GLY A 306 -5.80 14.16 2.43
C GLY A 306 -5.01 12.87 2.64
N TYR A 307 -4.03 12.66 1.76
CA TYR A 307 -3.11 11.52 1.82
C TYR A 307 -2.30 11.49 3.13
N TYR A 308 -1.84 12.65 3.60
CA TYR A 308 -1.06 12.76 4.83
C TYR A 308 -1.86 12.43 6.09
N GLU A 309 -3.16 12.73 6.10
CA GLU A 309 -4.07 12.37 7.19
C GLU A 309 -4.29 10.86 7.19
N ALA A 310 -4.59 10.25 6.04
CA ALA A 310 -4.74 8.80 5.90
C ALA A 310 -3.48 8.04 6.35
N PHE A 311 -2.28 8.57 6.02
CA PHE A 311 -1.01 7.99 6.46
C PHE A 311 -0.79 8.12 7.99
N ALA A 312 -1.13 9.28 8.56
CA ALA A 312 -1.03 9.50 9.99
C ALA A 312 -2.00 8.61 10.78
N ASP A 313 -3.20 8.37 10.27
CA ASP A 313 -4.16 7.43 10.85
C ASP A 313 -3.65 5.99 10.81
N PHE A 314 -3.02 5.58 9.69
CA PHE A 314 -2.36 4.29 9.58
C PHE A 314 -1.25 4.10 10.63
N VAL A 315 -0.37 5.08 10.80
CA VAL A 315 0.71 5.01 11.79
C VAL A 315 0.15 5.01 13.22
N ALA A 316 -0.88 5.81 13.49
CA ALA A 316 -1.54 5.82 14.78
C ALA A 316 -2.17 4.45 15.12
N ASP A 317 -2.79 3.80 14.13
CA ASP A 317 -3.36 2.45 14.26
C ASP A 317 -2.26 1.40 14.54
N ALA A 318 -1.12 1.49 13.84
CA ALA A 318 0.05 0.66 14.15
C ALA A 318 0.55 0.85 15.59
N TYR A 319 0.62 2.10 16.07
CA TYR A 319 1.08 2.39 17.42
C TYR A 319 0.10 1.94 18.51
N ALA A 320 -1.20 2.08 18.25
CA ALA A 320 -2.24 1.56 19.12
C ALA A 320 -2.14 0.03 19.24
N ALA A 321 -1.96 -0.68 18.11
CA ALA A 321 -1.75 -2.12 18.10
C ALA A 321 -0.50 -2.55 18.87
N ILE A 322 0.62 -1.83 18.71
CA ILE A 322 1.85 -2.06 19.50
C ILE A 322 1.59 -1.83 21.00
N GLY A 323 0.74 -0.87 21.35
CA GLY A 323 0.27 -0.62 22.71
C GLY A 323 -0.71 -1.67 23.26
N GLY A 324 -1.11 -2.67 22.46
CA GLY A 324 -2.02 -3.74 22.85
C GLY A 324 -3.48 -3.51 22.50
N GLU A 325 -3.83 -2.41 21.82
CA GLU A 325 -5.19 -2.19 21.34
C GLU A 325 -5.54 -3.13 20.18
N GLN A 326 -6.77 -3.62 20.14
CA GLN A 326 -7.27 -4.39 19.01
C GLN A 326 -7.73 -3.46 17.90
N VAL A 327 -6.95 -3.38 16.82
CA VAL A 327 -7.22 -2.49 15.68
C VAL A 327 -7.76 -3.29 14.50
N THR A 328 -8.97 -2.96 14.05
CA THR A 328 -9.62 -3.66 12.93
C THR A 328 -9.25 -3.04 11.59
N GLY A 329 -8.85 -3.88 10.63
CA GLY A 329 -8.62 -3.48 9.23
C GLY A 329 -7.23 -2.87 8.97
N MET A 330 -6.37 -2.81 9.98
CA MET A 330 -4.99 -2.38 9.83
C MET A 330 -4.22 -3.38 8.94
N PRO A 331 -3.59 -2.93 7.85
CA PRO A 331 -2.78 -3.80 7.01
C PRO A 331 -1.49 -4.24 7.72
N SER A 332 -1.23 -5.53 7.72
CA SER A 332 -0.12 -6.22 8.37
C SER A 332 0.84 -6.86 7.36
N PHE A 333 1.88 -7.56 7.84
CA PHE A 333 2.73 -8.36 6.95
C PHE A 333 1.96 -9.46 6.20
N ALA A 334 0.86 -9.98 6.76
CA ALA A 334 0.00 -10.93 6.04
C ALA A 334 -0.61 -10.29 4.78
N ASP A 335 -1.02 -9.01 4.85
CA ASP A 335 -1.50 -8.27 3.68
C ASP A 335 -0.36 -7.97 2.69
N GLY A 336 0.85 -7.73 3.21
CA GLY A 336 2.07 -7.58 2.40
C GLY A 336 2.45 -8.85 1.63
N LEU A 337 2.38 -10.02 2.28
CA LEU A 337 2.54 -11.33 1.66
C LEU A 337 1.46 -11.56 0.60
N ARG A 338 0.20 -11.26 0.95
CA ARG A 338 -0.93 -11.39 0.03
C ARG A 338 -0.72 -10.59 -1.26
N ALA A 339 -0.25 -9.35 -1.13
CA ALA A 339 0.10 -8.52 -2.27
C ALA A 339 1.25 -9.10 -3.12
N ALA A 340 2.28 -9.66 -2.49
CA ALA A 340 3.38 -10.32 -3.20
C ALA A 340 2.90 -11.56 -3.98
N GLU A 341 2.01 -12.37 -3.39
CA GLU A 341 1.44 -13.56 -4.04
C GLU A 341 0.57 -13.19 -5.25
N ILE A 342 -0.27 -12.15 -5.13
CA ILE A 342 -1.06 -11.63 -6.26
C ILE A 342 -0.14 -11.08 -7.35
N ALA A 343 0.88 -10.29 -6.99
CA ALA A 343 1.83 -9.75 -7.94
C ALA A 343 2.59 -10.85 -8.71
N GLN A 344 3.01 -11.90 -8.01
CA GLN A 344 3.65 -13.05 -8.63
C GLN A 344 2.71 -13.76 -9.61
N ALA A 345 1.46 -14.05 -9.21
CA ALA A 345 0.48 -14.68 -10.09
C ALA A 345 0.17 -13.86 -11.35
N VAL A 346 0.13 -12.53 -11.22
CA VAL A 346 -0.03 -11.60 -12.35
C VAL A 346 1.16 -11.64 -13.30
N VAL A 347 2.39 -11.65 -12.76
CA VAL A 347 3.61 -11.80 -13.57
C VAL A 347 3.63 -13.14 -14.32
N ASP A 348 3.31 -14.22 -13.62
CA ASP A 348 3.28 -15.57 -14.20
C ASP A 348 2.21 -15.69 -15.28
N SER A 349 1.04 -15.09 -15.04
CA SER A 349 -0.05 -15.04 -16.03
C SER A 349 0.34 -14.25 -17.28
N ALA A 350 0.93 -13.06 -17.13
CA ALA A 350 1.34 -12.23 -18.24
C ALA A 350 2.45 -12.88 -19.09
N ARG A 351 3.33 -13.68 -18.46
CA ARG A 351 4.37 -14.45 -19.16
C ARG A 351 3.82 -15.71 -19.82
N GLY A 352 2.88 -16.40 -19.17
CA GLY A 352 2.31 -17.67 -19.62
C GLY A 352 1.14 -17.55 -20.61
N GLY A 353 0.49 -16.38 -20.68
CA GLY A 353 -0.64 -16.12 -21.58
C GLY A 353 -1.95 -16.81 -21.15
N GLY A 354 -2.17 -17.01 -19.85
CA GLY A 354 -3.31 -17.77 -19.35
C GLY A 354 -3.66 -17.47 -17.90
N TRP A 355 -4.73 -18.11 -17.42
CA TRP A 355 -5.17 -17.98 -16.03
C TRP A 355 -4.18 -18.64 -15.07
N VAL A 356 -3.87 -17.96 -13.97
CA VAL A 356 -3.01 -18.45 -12.89
C VAL A 356 -3.76 -18.34 -11.57
N ASP A 357 -3.65 -19.37 -10.74
CA ASP A 357 -4.26 -19.40 -9.42
C ASP A 357 -3.40 -18.59 -8.43
N VAL A 358 -4.06 -17.83 -7.56
CA VAL A 358 -3.43 -17.12 -6.45
C VAL A 358 -3.48 -18.02 -5.21
N PRO A 359 -2.38 -18.24 -4.48
CA PRO A 359 -2.39 -18.99 -3.23
C PRO A 359 -3.50 -18.52 -2.28
N ALA A 360 -4.11 -19.45 -1.55
CA ALA A 360 -5.06 -19.09 -0.50
C ALA A 360 -4.33 -18.30 0.60
N ALA A 361 -5.01 -17.32 1.21
CA ALA A 361 -4.47 -16.62 2.37
C ALA A 361 -4.25 -17.64 3.51
N GLY A 362 -3.00 -17.73 3.99
CA GLY A 362 -2.60 -18.59 5.10
C GLY A 362 -2.97 -18.06 6.47
#